data_AF-A0A218PKP3-F1
#
_entry.id   AF-A0A218PKP3-F1
#
_cell.length_a   1.000
_cell.length_b   1.000
_cell.length_c   1.000
_cell.angle_alpha   90.00
_cell.angle_beta   90.00
_cell.angle_gamma   90.00
#
_symmetry.space_group_name_H-M   'P 1'
#
loop_
_entity.id
_entity.type
_entity.pdbx_description
1 polymer ?
#
loop_
_entity_poly.entity_id
_entity_poly.type
_entity_poly.pdbx_seq_one_letter_code
_entity_poly.pdbx_strand_id
1 'polypeptide(L)'
;MNDVFTRQVQDFTRQAQEMFTAGKDAKVPENISAFAEDAIAKSRDAYHKFAALAKDNAKVAEEVLLTTQAGAKSIGEKIVANTLANTEAAFEAAQAIARARTFPEIARLQANYWQQQFAVAGSQSKELFELSNKVTKQALETVGAATTKSFEQFKTAG
;
A
#
# COMPACT_ATOMS: atom_id res chain seq x y z
N MET A 1 -16.43 -22.34 -46.63
CA MET A 1 -15.36 -21.56 -45.96
C MET A 1 -15.54 -21.43 -44.44
N ASN A 2 -16.69 -21.79 -43.85
CA ASN A 2 -16.95 -21.61 -42.40
C ASN A 2 -16.38 -22.72 -41.48
N ASP A 3 -15.88 -23.83 -42.03
CA ASP A 3 -15.45 -24.99 -41.24
C ASP A 3 -14.04 -24.89 -40.65
N VAL A 4 -13.09 -24.30 -41.39
CA VAL A 4 -11.67 -24.29 -41.00
C VAL A 4 -11.43 -23.32 -39.85
N PHE A 5 -12.01 -22.12 -39.92
CA PHE A 5 -11.93 -21.12 -38.85
C PHE A 5 -12.60 -21.62 -37.56
N THR A 6 -13.76 -22.26 -37.67
CA THR A 6 -14.49 -22.79 -36.50
C THR A 6 -13.72 -23.93 -35.83
N ARG A 7 -13.08 -24.82 -36.61
CA ARG A 7 -12.19 -25.86 -36.06
C ARG A 7 -10.96 -25.26 -35.41
N GLN A 8 -10.34 -24.25 -36.00
CA GLN A 8 -9.17 -23.58 -35.42
C GLN A 8 -9.48 -22.88 -34.09
N VAL A 9 -10.65 -22.25 -33.98
CA VAL A 9 -11.11 -21.65 -32.72
C VAL A 9 -11.43 -22.74 -31.69
N GLN A 10 -12.08 -23.83 -32.08
CA GLN A 10 -12.34 -24.96 -31.17
C GLN A 10 -11.07 -25.65 -30.71
N ASP A 11 -10.11 -25.87 -31.60
CA ASP A 11 -8.81 -26.46 -31.30
C ASP A 11 -8.00 -25.54 -30.38
N PHE A 12 -7.98 -24.23 -30.64
CA PHE A 12 -7.38 -23.25 -29.75
C PHE A 12 -8.05 -23.25 -28.37
N THR A 13 -9.37 -23.26 -28.32
CA THR A 13 -10.14 -23.27 -27.06
C THR A 13 -9.85 -24.56 -26.28
N ARG A 14 -9.79 -25.70 -26.96
CA ARG A 14 -9.43 -26.99 -26.38
C ARG A 14 -7.99 -27.01 -25.89
N GLN A 15 -7.04 -26.50 -26.66
CA GLN A 15 -5.64 -26.38 -26.26
C GLN A 15 -5.48 -25.47 -25.05
N ALA A 16 -6.18 -24.33 -25.01
CA ALA A 16 -6.18 -23.42 -23.87
C ALA A 16 -6.78 -24.10 -22.63
N GLN A 17 -7.88 -24.85 -22.80
CA GLN A 17 -8.50 -25.63 -21.73
C GLN A 17 -7.59 -26.76 -21.23
N GLU A 18 -6.91 -27.47 -22.13
CA GLU A 18 -5.94 -28.54 -21.83
C GLU A 18 -4.71 -27.96 -21.12
N MET A 19 -4.16 -26.83 -21.58
CA MET A 19 -3.06 -26.12 -20.93
C MET A 19 -3.46 -25.61 -19.54
N PHE A 20 -4.67 -25.07 -19.39
CA PHE A 20 -5.21 -24.64 -18.11
C PHE A 20 -5.43 -25.83 -17.16
N THR A 21 -5.92 -26.96 -17.68
CA THR A 21 -6.14 -28.19 -16.90
C THR A 21 -4.82 -28.85 -16.50
N ALA A 22 -3.83 -28.87 -17.40
CA ALA A 22 -2.48 -29.35 -17.12
C ALA A 22 -1.74 -28.45 -16.11
N GLY A 23 -1.98 -27.13 -16.17
CA GLY A 23 -1.45 -26.16 -15.22
C GLY A 23 -2.14 -26.16 -13.85
N LYS A 24 -3.37 -26.67 -13.76
CA LYS A 24 -4.17 -26.72 -12.52
C LYS A 24 -3.46 -27.47 -11.40
N ASP A 25 -2.83 -28.59 -11.75
CA ASP A 25 -2.12 -29.48 -10.83
C ASP A 25 -0.59 -29.34 -10.95
N ALA A 26 -0.11 -28.39 -11.76
CA ALA A 26 1.31 -28.11 -11.94
C ALA A 26 1.91 -27.55 -10.63
N LYS A 27 2.69 -28.39 -9.97
CA LYS A 27 3.40 -28.06 -8.73
C LYS A 27 4.61 -27.19 -9.05
N VAL A 28 4.89 -26.25 -8.15
CA VAL A 28 6.16 -25.53 -8.13
C VAL A 28 7.29 -26.56 -7.83
N PRO A 29 8.34 -26.65 -8.67
CA PRO A 29 9.46 -27.58 -8.47
C PRO A 29 10.16 -27.44 -7.11
N GLU A 30 10.72 -28.53 -6.58
CA GLU A 30 11.33 -28.59 -5.23
C GLU A 30 12.54 -27.65 -5.04
N ASN A 31 13.33 -27.42 -6.10
CA ASN A 31 14.42 -26.44 -6.08
C ASN A 31 13.93 -25.00 -5.88
N ILE A 32 12.67 -24.69 -6.22
CA ILE A 32 12.03 -23.41 -5.93
C ILE A 32 11.49 -23.38 -4.50
N SER A 33 11.16 -24.52 -3.90
CA SER A 33 10.70 -24.58 -2.49
C SER A 33 11.79 -24.16 -1.50
N ALA A 34 13.05 -24.57 -1.72
CA ALA A 34 14.18 -24.09 -0.91
C ALA A 34 14.44 -22.58 -1.10
N PHE A 35 14.32 -22.09 -2.34
CA PHE A 35 14.39 -20.65 -2.63
C PHE A 35 13.26 -19.88 -1.95
N ALA A 36 12.05 -20.46 -1.87
CA ALA A 36 10.93 -19.87 -1.17
C ALA A 36 11.14 -19.80 0.34
N GLU A 37 11.68 -20.84 0.96
CA GLU A 37 12.03 -20.84 2.39
C GLU A 37 13.06 -19.74 2.73
N ASP A 38 14.10 -19.62 1.90
CA ASP A 38 15.09 -18.55 2.00
C ASP A 38 14.46 -17.16 1.74
N ALA A 39 13.59 -17.05 0.75
CA ALA A 39 12.85 -15.82 0.46
C ALA A 39 12.00 -15.41 1.65
N ILE A 40 11.26 -16.32 2.28
CA ILE A 40 10.45 -16.07 3.49
C ILE A 40 11.32 -15.57 4.66
N ALA A 41 12.50 -16.17 4.85
CA ALA A 41 13.42 -15.80 5.92
C ALA A 41 14.04 -14.40 5.69
N LYS A 42 14.59 -14.16 4.50
CA LYS A 42 15.13 -12.85 4.08
C LYS A 42 14.08 -11.78 4.11
N SER A 43 12.88 -12.15 3.69
CA SER A 43 11.72 -11.33 3.83
C SER A 43 11.59 -10.94 5.31
N ARG A 44 11.46 -11.90 6.25
CA ARG A 44 11.11 -11.58 7.64
C ARG A 44 12.15 -10.65 8.27
N ASP A 45 13.41 -10.86 7.94
CA ASP A 45 14.52 -9.99 8.31
C ASP A 45 14.38 -8.56 7.73
N ALA A 46 14.06 -8.44 6.44
CA ALA A 46 13.82 -7.14 5.80
C ALA A 46 12.64 -6.39 6.44
N TYR A 47 11.54 -7.08 6.77
CA TYR A 47 10.41 -6.49 7.50
C TYR A 47 10.85 -5.96 8.87
N HIS A 48 11.58 -6.76 9.66
CA HIS A 48 12.06 -6.32 10.96
C HIS A 48 13.01 -5.12 10.87
N LYS A 49 13.90 -5.10 9.87
CA LYS A 49 14.78 -3.97 9.60
C LYS A 49 14.01 -2.72 9.18
N PHE A 50 13.02 -2.86 8.30
CA PHE A 50 12.14 -1.75 7.91
C PHE A 50 11.34 -1.23 9.10
N ALA A 51 10.75 -2.10 9.92
CA ALA A 51 9.99 -1.72 11.10
C ALA A 51 10.87 -1.01 12.15
N ALA A 52 12.14 -1.41 12.29
CA ALA A 52 13.11 -0.71 13.12
C ALA A 52 13.45 0.68 12.57
N LEU A 53 13.82 0.77 11.28
CA LEU A 53 14.08 2.03 10.60
C LEU A 53 12.86 2.97 10.60
N ALA A 54 11.67 2.41 10.51
CA ALA A 54 10.41 3.12 10.59
C ALA A 54 10.19 3.74 11.97
N LYS A 55 10.43 2.97 13.04
CA LYS A 55 10.37 3.49 14.42
C LYS A 55 11.42 4.57 14.67
N ASP A 56 12.62 4.40 14.14
CA ASP A 56 13.70 5.37 14.30
C ASP A 56 13.44 6.65 13.48
N ASN A 57 12.95 6.51 12.25
CA ASN A 57 12.54 7.66 11.42
C ASN A 57 11.26 8.31 11.94
N ALA A 58 10.35 7.57 12.57
CA ALA A 58 9.20 8.16 13.26
C ALA A 58 9.66 9.06 14.41
N LYS A 59 10.72 8.69 15.14
CA LYS A 59 11.34 9.55 16.17
C LYS A 59 12.05 10.77 15.59
N VAL A 60 12.81 10.59 14.50
CA VAL A 60 13.47 11.71 13.80
C VAL A 60 12.43 12.66 13.20
N ALA A 61 11.35 12.12 12.65
CA ALA A 61 10.19 12.90 12.27
C ALA A 61 9.64 13.60 13.53
N GLU A 62 9.38 12.91 14.63
CA GLU A 62 8.90 13.51 15.89
C GLU A 62 9.76 14.72 16.34
N GLU A 63 11.09 14.63 16.24
CA GLU A 63 12.06 15.69 16.55
C GLU A 63 12.03 16.86 15.54
N VAL A 64 11.98 16.60 14.23
CA VAL A 64 11.83 17.65 13.20
C VAL A 64 10.44 18.30 13.28
N LEU A 65 9.43 17.52 13.68
CA LEU A 65 8.02 17.87 13.78
C LEU A 65 7.67 18.68 15.04
N LEU A 66 8.51 18.67 16.08
CA LEU A 66 8.41 19.63 17.18
C LEU A 66 8.67 21.08 16.72
N THR A 67 9.21 21.26 15.50
CA THR A 67 9.69 22.56 15.00
C THR A 67 8.79 23.20 13.93
N THR A 68 7.73 22.53 13.44
CA THR A 68 6.86 23.11 12.37
C THR A 68 5.37 22.83 12.59
N GLN A 69 4.53 23.83 12.28
CA GLN A 69 3.07 23.91 12.37
C GLN A 69 2.34 22.54 12.46
N ALA A 70 1.59 22.32 13.56
CA ALA A 70 0.93 21.05 13.91
C ALA A 70 0.11 20.36 12.78
N GLY A 71 -0.36 21.13 11.80
CA GLY A 71 -1.05 20.61 10.62
C GLY A 71 -0.13 19.89 9.62
N ALA A 72 1.02 20.47 9.28
CA ALA A 72 2.01 19.83 8.41
C ALA A 72 2.60 18.56 9.06
N LYS A 73 2.71 18.58 10.40
CA LYS A 73 3.10 17.43 11.22
C LYS A 73 2.20 16.22 11.01
N SER A 74 0.89 16.42 11.17
CA SER A 74 -0.07 15.32 11.06
C SER A 74 -0.09 14.70 9.66
N ILE A 75 0.10 15.51 8.60
CA ILE A 75 0.18 15.01 7.22
C ILE A 75 1.44 14.14 7.03
N GLY A 76 2.60 14.61 7.52
CA GLY A 76 3.85 13.86 7.46
C GLY A 76 3.78 12.50 8.16
N GLU A 77 3.26 12.48 9.39
CA GLU A 77 3.03 11.25 10.16
C GLU A 77 2.14 10.26 9.39
N LYS A 78 1.09 10.77 8.73
CA LYS A 78 0.17 9.92 7.97
C LYS A 78 0.81 9.32 6.74
N ILE A 79 1.63 10.08 6.01
CA ILE A 79 2.37 9.58 4.85
C ILE A 79 3.31 8.44 5.28
N VAL A 80 4.07 8.63 6.36
CA VAL A 80 4.96 7.60 6.89
C VAL A 80 4.17 6.35 7.27
N ALA A 81 3.07 6.49 8.01
CA ALA A 81 2.22 5.37 8.39
C ALA A 81 1.69 4.58 7.16
N ASN A 82 1.27 5.28 6.11
CA ASN A 82 0.81 4.65 4.87
C ASN A 82 1.95 3.88 4.17
N THR A 83 3.16 4.45 4.11
CA THR A 83 4.33 3.78 3.52
C THR A 83 4.65 2.48 4.26
N LEU A 84 4.57 2.48 5.60
CA LEU A 84 4.81 1.28 6.41
C LEU A 84 3.75 0.22 6.15
N ALA A 85 2.47 0.59 6.18
CA ALA A 85 1.38 -0.34 5.91
C ALA A 85 1.48 -0.96 4.50
N ASN A 86 1.84 -0.16 3.49
CA ASN A 86 1.99 -0.64 2.12
C ASN A 86 3.20 -1.60 1.98
N THR A 87 4.30 -1.29 2.68
CA THR A 87 5.49 -2.15 2.71
C THR A 87 5.18 -3.49 3.37
N GLU A 88 4.47 -3.47 4.50
CA GLU A 88 4.01 -4.67 5.20
C GLU A 88 3.06 -5.53 4.34
N ALA A 89 2.12 -4.91 3.63
CA ALA A 89 1.21 -5.65 2.76
C ALA A 89 1.92 -6.29 1.55
N ALA A 90 2.85 -5.58 0.90
CA ALA A 90 3.65 -6.13 -0.19
C ALA A 90 4.49 -7.32 0.28
N PHE A 91 4.98 -7.19 1.50
CA PHE A 91 5.80 -8.18 2.17
C PHE A 91 5.04 -9.47 2.50
N GLU A 92 3.86 -9.35 3.09
CA GLU A 92 2.97 -10.48 3.38
C GLU A 92 2.57 -11.22 2.09
N ALA A 93 2.24 -10.47 1.03
CA ALA A 93 1.91 -11.04 -0.27
C ALA A 93 3.10 -11.83 -0.86
N ALA A 94 4.31 -11.27 -0.82
CA ALA A 94 5.52 -11.97 -1.26
C ALA A 94 5.77 -13.25 -0.45
N GLN A 95 5.59 -13.20 0.86
CA GLN A 95 5.73 -14.38 1.73
C GLN A 95 4.70 -15.46 1.41
N ALA A 96 3.44 -15.07 1.14
CA ALA A 96 2.40 -16.01 0.76
C ALA A 96 2.67 -16.63 -0.62
N ILE A 97 3.11 -15.83 -1.60
CA ILE A 97 3.47 -16.31 -2.95
C ILE A 97 4.64 -17.29 -2.86
N ALA A 98 5.65 -17.01 -2.04
CA ALA A 98 6.77 -17.92 -1.84
C ALA A 98 6.30 -19.28 -1.29
N ARG A 99 5.34 -19.30 -0.36
CA ARG A 99 4.80 -20.55 0.21
C ARG A 99 3.86 -21.33 -0.72
N ALA A 100 3.39 -20.70 -1.80
CA ALA A 100 2.40 -21.29 -2.69
C ALA A 100 3.00 -22.49 -3.45
N ARG A 101 2.20 -23.55 -3.58
CA ARG A 101 2.66 -24.81 -4.18
C ARG A 101 2.24 -24.97 -5.64
N THR A 102 1.35 -24.11 -6.12
CA THR A 102 0.79 -24.19 -7.47
C THR A 102 0.64 -22.81 -8.11
N PHE A 103 0.69 -22.74 -9.45
CA PHE A 103 0.48 -21.50 -10.19
C PHE A 103 -0.91 -20.85 -9.97
N PRO A 104 -2.02 -21.63 -9.92
CA PRO A 104 -3.32 -21.05 -9.57
C PRO A 104 -3.36 -20.39 -8.19
N GLU A 105 -2.64 -20.94 -7.22
CA GLU A 105 -2.52 -20.35 -5.88
C GLU A 105 -1.77 -19.01 -5.93
N ILE A 106 -0.66 -18.95 -6.66
CA ILE A 106 0.11 -17.70 -6.87
C ILE A 106 -0.76 -16.63 -7.55
N ALA A 107 -1.48 -16.98 -8.62
CA ALA A 107 -2.35 -16.04 -9.33
C ALA A 107 -3.44 -15.47 -8.43
N ARG A 108 -4.05 -16.31 -7.59
CA ARG A 108 -5.05 -15.88 -6.59
C ARG A 108 -4.45 -14.94 -5.56
N LEU A 109 -3.25 -15.22 -5.05
CA LEU A 109 -2.56 -14.37 -4.08
C LEU A 109 -2.22 -12.99 -4.67
N GLN A 110 -1.75 -12.95 -5.92
CA GLN A 110 -1.47 -11.70 -6.62
C GLN A 110 -2.74 -10.86 -6.85
N ALA A 111 -3.85 -11.51 -7.24
CA ALA A 111 -5.14 -10.85 -7.42
C ALA A 111 -5.67 -10.28 -6.11
N ASN A 112 -5.61 -11.05 -5.02
CA ASN A 112 -6.02 -10.61 -3.69
C ASN A 112 -5.20 -9.41 -3.21
N TYR A 113 -3.88 -9.45 -3.39
CA TYR A 113 -3.01 -8.32 -3.05
C TYR A 113 -3.45 -7.05 -3.76
N TRP A 114 -3.62 -7.08 -5.09
CA TRP A 114 -4.03 -5.90 -5.84
C TRP A 114 -5.43 -5.41 -5.45
N GLN A 115 -6.39 -6.31 -5.25
CA GLN A 115 -7.72 -5.95 -4.78
C GLN A 115 -7.66 -5.21 -3.43
N GLN A 116 -6.86 -5.70 -2.49
CA GLN A 116 -6.66 -5.05 -1.19
C GLN A 116 -5.92 -3.70 -1.34
N GLN A 117 -4.87 -3.64 -2.15
CA GLN A 117 -4.11 -2.40 -2.37
C GLN A 117 -4.97 -1.30 -2.99
N PHE A 118 -5.89 -1.62 -3.92
CA PHE A 118 -6.81 -0.61 -4.46
C PHE A 118 -7.76 -0.06 -3.39
N ALA A 119 -8.31 -0.92 -2.53
CA ALA A 119 -9.16 -0.48 -1.43
C ALA A 119 -8.39 0.41 -0.43
N VAL A 120 -7.18 0.00 -0.06
CA VAL A 120 -6.30 0.74 0.85
C VAL A 120 -5.91 2.09 0.25
N ALA A 121 -5.48 2.14 -1.01
CA ALA A 121 -5.11 3.38 -1.69
C ALA A 121 -6.26 4.38 -1.74
N GLY A 122 -7.49 3.91 -1.96
CA GLY A 122 -8.70 4.72 -1.89
C GLY A 122 -8.93 5.34 -0.50
N SER A 123 -8.82 4.53 0.56
CA SER A 123 -8.95 5.01 1.95
C SER A 123 -7.87 6.01 2.31
N GLN A 124 -6.59 5.68 2.02
CA GLN A 124 -5.44 6.53 2.30
C GLN A 124 -5.55 7.90 1.60
N SER A 125 -6.02 7.92 0.35
CA SER A 125 -6.23 9.16 -0.40
C SER A 125 -7.33 10.03 0.22
N LYS A 126 -8.44 9.43 0.64
CA LYS A 126 -9.54 10.13 1.31
C LYS A 126 -9.08 10.73 2.65
N GLU A 127 -8.35 9.95 3.44
CA GLU A 127 -7.83 10.40 4.74
C GLU A 127 -6.84 11.57 4.59
N LEU A 128 -5.94 11.51 3.61
CA LEU A 128 -5.00 12.61 3.31
C LEU A 128 -5.75 13.88 2.85
N PHE A 129 -6.81 13.73 2.06
CA PHE A 129 -7.65 14.86 1.64
C PHE A 129 -8.40 15.50 2.82
N GLU A 130 -9.01 14.68 3.68
CA GLU A 130 -9.69 15.15 4.89
C GLU A 130 -8.72 15.88 5.83
N LEU A 131 -7.53 15.33 6.00
CA LEU A 131 -6.50 15.93 6.83
C LEU A 131 -6.02 17.27 6.25
N SER A 132 -5.78 17.33 4.94
CA SER A 132 -5.40 18.58 4.24
C SER A 132 -6.48 19.65 4.40
N ASN A 133 -7.76 19.30 4.26
CA ASN A 133 -8.86 20.23 4.49
C ASN A 133 -8.92 20.72 5.93
N LYS A 134 -8.67 19.84 6.90
CA LYS A 134 -8.61 20.22 8.32
C LYS A 134 -7.50 21.22 8.58
N VAL A 135 -6.30 20.98 8.03
CA VAL A 135 -5.16 21.91 8.15
C VAL A 135 -5.49 23.27 7.55
N THR A 136 -6.07 23.31 6.35
CA THR A 136 -6.50 24.56 5.70
C THR A 136 -7.53 25.31 6.54
N LYS A 137 -8.56 24.62 7.06
CA LYS A 137 -9.58 25.24 7.94
C LYS A 137 -8.96 25.82 9.21
N GLN A 138 -8.09 25.06 9.88
CA GLN A 138 -7.40 25.52 11.09
C GLN A 138 -6.50 26.73 10.80
N ALA A 139 -5.84 26.78 9.64
CA ALA A 139 -5.05 27.93 9.22
C ALA A 139 -5.93 29.18 9.03
N LEU A 140 -7.07 29.04 8.35
CA LEU A 140 -8.04 30.13 8.16
C LEU A 140 -8.62 30.63 9.49
N GLU A 141 -8.99 29.73 10.39
CA GLU A 141 -9.48 30.05 11.74
C GLU A 141 -8.42 30.82 12.55
N THR A 142 -7.16 30.40 12.48
CA THR A 142 -6.04 31.05 13.18
C THR A 142 -5.81 32.47 12.66
N VAL A 143 -5.83 32.66 11.33
CA VAL A 143 -5.73 33.98 10.70
C VAL A 143 -6.92 34.86 11.09
N GLY A 144 -8.14 34.34 11.00
CA GLY A 144 -9.35 35.05 11.40
C GLY A 144 -9.31 35.50 12.86
N ALA A 145 -8.94 34.62 13.78
CA ALA A 145 -8.79 34.93 15.20
C ALA A 145 -7.71 35.99 15.46
N ALA A 146 -6.57 35.93 14.74
CA ALA A 146 -5.51 36.93 14.84
C ALA A 146 -5.95 38.31 14.31
N THR A 147 -6.75 38.35 13.25
CA THR A 147 -7.34 39.58 12.73
C THR A 147 -8.35 40.18 13.71
N THR A 148 -9.26 39.38 14.27
CA THR A 148 -10.22 39.83 15.30
C THR A 148 -9.48 40.38 16.52
N LYS A 149 -8.46 39.67 17.01
CA LYS A 149 -7.66 40.11 18.16
C LYS A 149 -6.94 41.44 17.89
N SER A 150 -6.34 41.61 16.70
CA SER A 150 -5.69 42.87 16.30
C SER A 150 -6.69 44.03 16.24
N PHE A 151 -7.91 43.77 15.74
CA PHE A 151 -8.97 44.76 15.66
C PHE A 151 -9.50 45.18 17.04
N GLU A 152 -9.72 44.22 17.94
CA GLU A 152 -10.12 44.49 19.33
C GLU A 152 -9.05 45.31 20.07
N GLN A 153 -7.76 44.93 19.92
CA GLN A 153 -6.64 45.66 20.51
C GLN A 153 -6.59 47.11 20.01
N PHE A 154 -6.76 47.34 18.70
CA PHE A 154 -6.81 48.68 18.13
C PHE A 154 -7.96 49.52 18.70
N LYS A 155 -9.16 48.92 18.83
CA LYS A 155 -10.34 49.59 19.39
C LYS A 155 -10.19 49.91 20.89
N THR A 156 -9.46 49.12 21.66
CA THR A 156 -9.20 49.42 23.08
C THR A 156 -8.03 50.39 23.31
N ALA A 157 -7.17 50.59 22.31
CA ALA A 157 -5.97 51.43 22.42
C ALA A 157 -6.15 52.86 21.85
N GLY A 158 -7.25 53.12 21.12
CA GLY A 158 -7.66 54.45 20.64
C GLY A 158 -8.90 54.95 21.36
#